data_AF-A0A7W6F856-F1
#
_entry.id   AF-A0A7W6F856-F1
#
_cell.length_a   1.000
_cell.length_b   1.000
_cell.length_c   1.000
_cell.angle_alpha   90.00
_cell.angle_beta   90.00
_cell.angle_gamma   90.00
#
_symmetry.space_group_name_H-M   'P 1'
#
loop_
_entity.id
_entity.type
_entity.pdbx_description
1 polymer ?
#
loop_
_entity_poly.entity_id
_entity_poly.type
_entity_poly.pdbx_seq_one_letter_code
_entity_poly.pdbx_strand_id
1 'polypeptide(L)'
;MSTHDDILVFAHVGDLHLIEPDAQNTSDYWAILAHLEELDGLDFVFLPGDNADNGRTDQYELVRIGLDGLSLPVHVITGDHDMESGSLDAFYGGLGVRQLPYAVTVSGTRCLFLDMCGPGSGGPDFRLGGYQIAWLEAELRGAEAHGRDCVLFMHSYPADLTDAGEATRVADLVHRGPVRLVEMGHTHYNELSNDGRTIYAACRSTGQIEEGPVGYAVAAVDRGVVSWRFRELGQPWPFVLITAPADGRLAQSEDHRVAGETEIRAVVLGHDRIAACEYRIDDGPWSPMRSDENDRRYHAYVDWPAGGHRLAVRAHDAGGACDEDIVEPAGASFALATSKGIGSDADALGPWPDRGVLGTQLGPNRNGRHW
;
A
#
# COMPACT_ATOMS: atom_id res chain seq x y z
N MET A 1 -11.86 -13.86 7.89
CA MET A 1 -10.59 -14.56 8.16
C MET A 1 -10.06 -14.94 6.80
N SER A 2 -8.91 -14.41 6.39
CA SER A 2 -8.34 -14.73 5.07
C SER A 2 -8.13 -16.25 4.98
N THR A 3 -8.47 -16.82 3.82
CA THR A 3 -8.32 -18.25 3.53
C THR A 3 -6.88 -18.64 3.15
N HIS A 4 -5.94 -17.69 3.18
CA HIS A 4 -4.59 -17.85 2.65
C HIS A 4 -3.55 -17.40 3.68
N ASP A 5 -2.74 -18.34 4.17
CA ASP A 5 -2.03 -18.21 5.46
C ASP A 5 -0.60 -17.62 5.35
N ASP A 6 -0.23 -16.97 4.23
CA ASP A 6 1.19 -16.64 3.98
C ASP A 6 1.54 -15.30 3.31
N ILE A 7 0.65 -14.70 2.51
CA ILE A 7 0.88 -13.39 1.87
C ILE A 7 -0.31 -12.47 2.13
N LEU A 8 -0.05 -11.32 2.73
CA LEU A 8 -1.02 -10.22 2.78
C LEU A 8 -1.00 -9.48 1.44
N VAL A 9 -2.14 -9.33 0.77
CA VAL A 9 -2.26 -8.55 -0.47
C VAL A 9 -3.48 -7.64 -0.38
N PHE A 10 -3.33 -6.35 -0.66
CA PHE A 10 -4.47 -5.42 -0.63
C PHE A 10 -4.35 -4.35 -1.72
N ALA A 11 -5.50 -3.81 -2.10
CA ALA A 11 -5.58 -2.63 -2.95
C ALA A 11 -5.65 -1.36 -2.10
N HIS A 12 -4.89 -0.35 -2.47
CA HIS A 12 -4.89 0.96 -1.85
C HIS A 12 -5.37 1.99 -2.87
N VAL A 13 -6.57 2.50 -2.64
CA VAL A 13 -7.17 3.57 -3.45
C VAL A 13 -6.85 4.89 -2.77
N GLY A 14 -6.08 5.77 -3.42
CA GLY A 14 -5.64 7.03 -2.82
C GLY A 14 -6.77 8.01 -2.54
N ASP A 15 -6.42 9.16 -1.96
CA ASP A 15 -7.32 10.20 -1.45
C ASP A 15 -8.50 10.50 -2.41
N LEU A 16 -9.74 10.35 -1.95
CA LEU A 16 -10.90 10.37 -2.85
C LEU A 16 -11.41 11.79 -3.14
N HIS A 17 -11.36 12.68 -2.14
CA HIS A 17 -11.93 14.03 -2.15
C HIS A 17 -13.30 14.11 -2.83
N LEU A 18 -14.24 13.21 -2.50
CA LEU A 18 -15.54 13.23 -3.18
C LEU A 18 -16.30 14.53 -2.85
N ILE A 19 -16.85 15.17 -3.88
CA ILE A 19 -17.56 16.46 -3.77
C ILE A 19 -19.02 16.29 -4.16
N GLU A 20 -19.28 15.89 -5.40
CA GLU A 20 -20.60 15.81 -6.02
C GLU A 20 -20.75 14.54 -6.87
N PRO A 21 -21.98 14.03 -7.09
CA PRO A 21 -22.21 12.76 -7.78
C PRO A 21 -21.71 12.71 -9.23
N ASP A 22 -21.73 13.84 -9.94
CA ASP A 22 -21.34 13.97 -11.34
C ASP A 22 -19.88 14.40 -11.54
N ALA A 23 -19.12 14.56 -10.45
CA ALA A 23 -17.70 14.84 -10.50
C ALA A 23 -16.89 13.65 -11.05
N GLN A 24 -15.78 13.96 -11.73
CA GLN A 24 -14.94 12.95 -12.37
C GLN A 24 -14.36 11.96 -11.35
N ASN A 25 -13.92 12.43 -10.19
CA ASN A 25 -13.37 11.58 -9.14
C ASN A 25 -14.40 10.62 -8.53
N THR A 26 -15.68 11.01 -8.47
CA THR A 26 -16.76 10.09 -8.08
C THR A 26 -16.90 8.95 -9.10
N SER A 27 -16.86 9.29 -10.40
CA SER A 27 -16.91 8.29 -11.47
C SER A 27 -15.68 7.37 -11.46
N ASP A 28 -14.50 7.92 -11.23
CA ASP A 28 -13.25 7.16 -11.18
C ASP A 28 -13.20 6.23 -9.96
N TYR A 29 -13.61 6.72 -8.78
CA TYR A 29 -13.73 5.90 -7.57
C TYR A 29 -14.66 4.70 -7.77
N TRP A 30 -15.86 4.92 -8.31
CA TRP A 30 -16.79 3.82 -8.57
C TRP A 30 -16.26 2.85 -9.63
N ALA A 31 -15.56 3.34 -10.65
CA ALA A 31 -14.92 2.48 -11.65
C ALA A 31 -13.79 1.63 -11.03
N ILE A 32 -12.98 2.21 -10.13
CA ILE A 32 -11.97 1.49 -9.37
C ILE A 32 -12.61 0.37 -8.54
N LEU A 33 -13.65 0.67 -7.76
CA LEU A 33 -14.30 -0.35 -6.93
C LEU A 33 -14.97 -1.45 -7.76
N ALA A 34 -15.60 -1.10 -8.89
CA ALA A 34 -16.16 -2.08 -9.81
C ALA A 34 -15.07 -3.02 -10.37
N HIS A 35 -13.90 -2.48 -10.72
CA HIS A 35 -12.76 -3.32 -11.13
C HIS A 35 -12.30 -4.24 -10.00
N LEU A 36 -12.20 -3.74 -8.76
CA LEU A 36 -11.71 -4.50 -7.62
C LEU A 36 -12.66 -5.64 -7.21
N GLU A 37 -13.98 -5.45 -7.36
CA GLU A 37 -14.98 -6.49 -7.09
C GLU A 37 -14.84 -7.72 -8.00
N GLU A 38 -14.34 -7.53 -9.22
CA GLU A 38 -14.12 -8.61 -10.17
C GLU A 38 -12.81 -9.40 -9.94
N LEU A 39 -12.02 -9.02 -8.92
CA LEU A 39 -10.71 -9.62 -8.68
C LEU A 39 -10.74 -10.68 -7.58
N ASP A 40 -10.08 -11.80 -7.88
CA ASP A 40 -9.63 -12.74 -6.86
C ASP A 40 -8.21 -12.38 -6.40
N GLY A 41 -7.86 -12.78 -5.18
CA GLY A 41 -6.49 -12.72 -4.66
C GLY A 41 -6.15 -11.52 -3.78
N LEU A 42 -7.08 -10.57 -3.63
CA LEU A 42 -6.98 -9.48 -2.65
C LEU A 42 -7.60 -9.92 -1.31
N ASP A 43 -6.95 -9.53 -0.20
CA ASP A 43 -7.48 -9.74 1.14
C ASP A 43 -8.46 -8.63 1.56
N PHE A 44 -8.22 -7.39 1.13
CA PHE A 44 -9.08 -6.24 1.38
C PHE A 44 -8.76 -5.04 0.47
N VAL A 45 -9.61 -4.02 0.54
CA VAL A 45 -9.38 -2.68 -0.02
C VAL A 45 -9.15 -1.68 1.12
N PHE A 46 -8.23 -0.75 0.91
CA PHE A 46 -7.86 0.30 1.86
C PHE A 46 -8.13 1.69 1.28
N LEU A 47 -8.79 2.54 2.08
CA LEU A 47 -8.98 3.96 1.82
C LEU A 47 -8.21 4.78 2.89
N PRO A 48 -7.23 5.62 2.50
CA PRO A 48 -6.23 6.18 3.40
C PRO A 48 -6.63 7.46 4.12
N GLY A 49 -7.89 7.89 4.01
CA GLY A 49 -8.32 9.22 4.45
C GLY A 49 -8.68 10.11 3.27
N ASP A 50 -9.07 11.35 3.58
CA ASP A 50 -9.57 12.33 2.62
C ASP A 50 -10.64 11.73 1.69
N ASN A 51 -11.57 11.01 2.32
CA ASN A 51 -12.62 10.27 1.64
C ASN A 51 -13.68 11.25 1.08
N ALA A 52 -14.00 12.27 1.88
CA ALA A 52 -14.82 13.41 1.49
C ALA A 52 -13.97 14.67 1.43
N ASP A 53 -14.22 15.56 0.47
CA ASP A 53 -13.42 16.79 0.33
C ASP A 53 -13.67 17.78 1.48
N ASN A 54 -14.84 17.76 2.12
CA ASN A 54 -15.17 18.71 3.20
C ASN A 54 -15.84 18.04 4.41
N GLY A 55 -15.65 16.73 4.58
CA GLY A 55 -16.20 15.98 5.72
C GLY A 55 -17.73 16.05 5.85
N ARG A 56 -18.47 16.18 4.75
CA ARG A 56 -19.95 16.31 4.78
C ARG A 56 -20.66 14.99 4.57
N THR A 57 -21.86 14.86 5.16
CA THR A 57 -22.70 13.66 5.05
C THR A 57 -23.04 13.29 3.60
N ASP A 58 -23.36 14.27 2.75
CA ASP A 58 -23.70 14.04 1.34
C ASP A 58 -22.50 13.50 0.53
N GLN A 59 -21.28 13.91 0.87
CA GLN A 59 -20.06 13.37 0.26
C GLN A 59 -19.80 11.93 0.71
N TYR A 60 -20.01 11.62 2.00
CA TYR A 60 -19.90 10.25 2.50
C TYR A 60 -20.97 9.30 1.95
N GLU A 61 -22.14 9.81 1.56
CA GLU A 61 -23.13 9.00 0.84
C GLU A 61 -22.57 8.48 -0.50
N LEU A 62 -21.76 9.28 -1.21
CA LEU A 62 -21.10 8.86 -2.45
C LEU A 62 -20.06 7.76 -2.22
N VAL A 63 -19.27 7.90 -1.14
CA VAL A 63 -18.31 6.88 -0.71
C VAL A 63 -19.06 5.58 -0.42
N ARG A 64 -20.12 5.64 0.41
CA ARG A 64 -20.94 4.49 0.81
C ARG A 64 -21.58 3.79 -0.39
N ILE A 65 -22.09 4.52 -1.38
CA ILE A 65 -22.65 3.93 -2.61
C ILE A 65 -21.63 3.02 -3.31
N GLY A 66 -20.37 3.46 -3.39
CA GLY A 66 -19.30 2.63 -3.93
C GLY A 66 -19.01 1.40 -3.07
N LEU A 67 -18.91 1.59 -1.75
CA LEU A 67 -18.63 0.49 -0.81
C LEU A 67 -19.74 -0.57 -0.76
N ASP A 68 -21.01 -0.17 -0.91
CA ASP A 68 -22.15 -1.07 -0.94
C ASP A 68 -22.09 -2.07 -2.13
N GLY A 69 -21.31 -1.75 -3.17
CA GLY A 69 -21.10 -2.59 -4.35
C GLY A 69 -19.95 -3.60 -4.23
N LEU A 70 -19.19 -3.57 -3.13
CA LEU A 70 -17.97 -4.35 -2.96
C LEU A 70 -18.15 -5.46 -1.90
N SER A 71 -17.84 -6.70 -2.28
CA SER A 71 -17.86 -7.88 -1.41
C SER A 71 -16.57 -8.03 -0.60
N LEU A 72 -15.47 -7.46 -1.07
CA LEU A 72 -14.20 -7.46 -0.35
C LEU A 72 -14.30 -6.66 0.96
N PRO A 73 -13.64 -7.08 2.05
CA PRO A 73 -13.51 -6.24 3.24
C PRO A 73 -12.88 -4.90 2.88
N VAL A 74 -13.40 -3.81 3.48
CA VAL A 74 -12.84 -2.47 3.29
C VAL A 74 -12.42 -1.90 4.62
N HIS A 75 -11.20 -1.37 4.65
CA HIS A 75 -10.66 -0.65 5.78
C HIS A 75 -10.52 0.83 5.40
N VAL A 76 -11.20 1.69 6.14
CA VAL A 76 -11.23 3.14 5.90
C VAL A 76 -10.63 3.82 7.13
N ILE A 77 -9.69 4.73 6.91
CA ILE A 77 -9.19 5.66 7.93
C ILE A 77 -9.58 7.09 7.57
N THR A 78 -9.28 8.03 8.47
CA THR A 78 -9.62 9.45 8.35
C THR A 78 -8.44 10.26 7.86
N GLY A 79 -8.67 11.23 6.98
CA GLY A 79 -7.71 12.27 6.61
C GLY A 79 -8.07 13.65 7.15
N ASP A 80 -7.29 14.68 6.83
CA ASP A 80 -7.55 16.02 7.34
C ASP A 80 -8.80 16.67 6.74
N HIS A 81 -9.13 16.38 5.48
CA HIS A 81 -10.36 16.85 4.84
C HIS A 81 -11.62 16.20 5.46
N ASP A 82 -11.52 14.96 5.94
CA ASP A 82 -12.59 14.33 6.70
C ASP A 82 -12.89 15.07 8.02
N MET A 83 -11.90 15.77 8.55
CA MET A 83 -11.99 16.59 9.78
C MET A 83 -12.22 18.08 9.54
N GLU A 84 -12.41 18.53 8.29
CA GLU A 84 -12.57 19.95 7.97
C GLU A 84 -13.75 20.60 8.74
N SER A 85 -14.83 19.84 8.98
CA SER A 85 -15.99 20.30 9.75
C SER A 85 -15.74 20.44 11.26
N GLY A 86 -14.59 19.97 11.75
CA GLY A 86 -14.24 19.89 13.16
C GLY A 86 -14.87 18.71 13.92
N SER A 87 -15.51 17.76 13.20
CA SER A 87 -16.09 16.54 13.78
C SER A 87 -16.07 15.36 12.81
N LEU A 88 -15.78 14.16 13.30
CA LEU A 88 -15.92 12.90 12.58
C LEU A 88 -17.34 12.30 12.65
N ASP A 89 -18.32 13.01 13.22
CA ASP A 89 -19.69 12.48 13.33
C ASP A 89 -20.29 12.15 11.96
N ALA A 90 -20.03 12.98 10.94
CA ALA A 90 -20.48 12.73 9.57
C ALA A 90 -19.75 11.54 8.93
N PHE A 91 -18.44 11.39 9.19
CA PHE A 91 -17.64 10.25 8.73
C PHE A 91 -18.21 8.93 9.28
N TYR A 92 -18.34 8.83 10.61
CA TYR A 92 -18.82 7.61 11.25
C TYR A 92 -20.32 7.36 11.00
N GLY A 93 -21.14 8.40 11.03
CA GLY A 93 -22.58 8.31 10.78
C GLY A 93 -22.92 8.01 9.32
N GLY A 94 -22.14 8.55 8.38
CA GLY A 94 -22.32 8.38 6.94
C GLY A 94 -21.79 7.05 6.41
N LEU A 95 -20.63 6.59 6.90
CA LEU A 95 -20.01 5.35 6.41
C LEU A 95 -20.34 4.12 7.23
N GLY A 96 -20.70 4.26 8.52
CA GLY A 96 -20.95 3.11 9.40
C GLY A 96 -19.71 2.22 9.63
N VAL A 97 -18.51 2.78 9.45
CA VAL A 97 -17.24 2.06 9.56
C VAL A 97 -16.84 1.81 11.02
N ARG A 98 -15.87 0.91 11.22
CA ARG A 98 -15.34 0.59 12.55
C ARG A 98 -14.64 1.81 13.16
N GLN A 99 -14.87 2.02 14.46
CA GLN A 99 -14.20 3.05 15.24
C GLN A 99 -12.68 2.84 15.28
N LEU A 100 -11.94 3.92 15.05
CA LEU A 100 -10.48 3.96 15.14
C LEU A 100 -10.02 4.34 16.57
N PRO A 101 -8.80 3.94 16.98
CA PRO A 101 -7.93 2.99 16.31
C PRO A 101 -8.46 1.56 16.44
N TYR A 102 -8.09 0.69 15.51
CA TYR A 102 -8.32 -0.74 15.65
C TYR A 102 -7.27 -1.58 14.94
N ALA A 103 -7.32 -2.89 15.19
CA ALA A 103 -6.43 -3.83 14.55
C ALA A 103 -7.15 -5.12 14.13
N VAL A 104 -6.62 -5.74 13.08
CA VAL A 104 -7.01 -7.07 12.60
C VAL A 104 -5.75 -7.87 12.24
N THR A 105 -5.87 -9.19 12.17
CA THR A 105 -4.80 -10.05 11.64
C THR A 105 -5.30 -10.69 10.37
N VAL A 106 -4.56 -10.48 9.29
CA VAL A 106 -4.91 -10.92 7.93
C VAL A 106 -3.68 -11.59 7.34
N SER A 107 -3.83 -12.82 6.85
CA SER A 107 -2.73 -13.58 6.22
C SER A 107 -1.45 -13.61 7.07
N GLY A 108 -1.59 -13.86 8.38
CA GLY A 108 -0.49 -13.88 9.35
C GLY A 108 0.03 -12.51 9.82
N THR A 109 -0.31 -11.42 9.11
CA THR A 109 0.19 -10.06 9.35
C THR A 109 -0.73 -9.27 10.28
N ARG A 110 -0.15 -8.47 11.20
CA ARG A 110 -0.92 -7.61 12.11
C ARG A 110 -1.14 -6.23 11.48
N CYS A 111 -2.35 -5.96 11.02
CA CYS A 111 -2.75 -4.68 10.42
C CYS A 111 -3.31 -3.75 11.50
N LEU A 112 -2.74 -2.55 11.62
CA LEU A 112 -3.09 -1.54 12.61
C LEU A 112 -3.60 -0.29 11.90
N PHE A 113 -4.81 0.17 12.23
CA PHE A 113 -5.47 1.31 11.60
C PHE A 113 -5.61 2.44 12.62
N LEU A 114 -5.01 3.59 12.31
CA LEU A 114 -4.96 4.76 13.19
C LEU A 114 -5.91 5.86 12.73
N ASP A 115 -6.30 6.70 13.68
CA ASP A 115 -6.94 7.99 13.46
C ASP A 115 -5.94 9.09 13.80
N MET A 116 -5.42 9.76 12.78
CA MET A 116 -4.48 10.88 12.93
C MET A 116 -5.18 12.25 13.05
N CYS A 117 -6.50 12.31 12.93
CA CYS A 117 -7.20 13.55 12.65
C CYS A 117 -8.20 13.90 13.75
N GLY A 118 -8.93 12.90 14.27
CA GLY A 118 -9.91 13.03 15.35
C GLY A 118 -9.37 13.66 16.64
N PRO A 119 -8.12 13.39 17.07
CA PRO A 119 -7.50 14.09 18.21
C PRO A 119 -7.06 15.53 17.90
N GLY A 120 -7.05 15.94 16.64
CA GLY A 120 -6.71 17.28 16.15
C GLY A 120 -7.89 18.25 16.19
N SER A 121 -7.65 19.46 15.66
CA SER A 121 -8.66 20.53 15.55
C SER A 121 -9.23 20.74 14.15
N GLY A 122 -8.86 19.89 13.18
CA GLY A 122 -9.25 19.99 11.78
C GLY A 122 -8.17 20.60 10.89
N GLY A 123 -8.21 20.30 9.59
CA GLY A 123 -7.10 20.59 8.66
C GLY A 123 -5.84 19.79 9.04
N PRO A 124 -4.63 20.22 8.61
CA PRO A 124 -3.39 19.45 8.79
C PRO A 124 -2.83 19.47 10.23
N ASP A 125 -3.71 19.50 11.25
CA ASP A 125 -3.37 19.34 12.68
C ASP A 125 -3.36 17.86 13.07
N PHE A 126 -2.45 17.09 12.46
CA PHE A 126 -2.35 15.66 12.72
C PHE A 126 -1.87 15.36 14.15
N ARG A 127 -2.62 14.52 14.87
CA ARG A 127 -2.37 14.11 16.26
C ARG A 127 -2.85 12.68 16.51
N LEU A 128 -2.14 11.94 17.35
CA LEU A 128 -2.62 10.65 17.85
C LEU A 128 -3.15 10.75 19.28
N GLY A 129 -2.53 11.60 20.10
CA GLY A 129 -2.82 11.67 21.54
C GLY A 129 -2.29 10.46 22.33
N GLY A 130 -2.11 10.67 23.63
CA GLY A 130 -1.47 9.68 24.52
C GLY A 130 -2.17 8.32 24.59
N TYR A 131 -3.50 8.29 24.46
CA TYR A 131 -4.27 7.03 24.46
C TYR A 131 -3.90 6.13 23.27
N GLN A 132 -3.90 6.70 22.07
CA GLN A 132 -3.66 5.95 20.83
C GLN A 132 -2.18 5.55 20.71
N ILE A 133 -1.25 6.40 21.16
CA ILE A 133 0.18 6.05 21.23
C ILE A 133 0.41 4.86 22.19
N ALA A 134 -0.22 4.88 23.37
CA ALA A 134 -0.11 3.76 24.32
C ALA A 134 -0.74 2.48 23.76
N TRP A 135 -1.85 2.60 23.03
CA TRP A 135 -2.47 1.49 22.31
C TRP A 135 -1.55 0.91 21.22
N LEU A 136 -0.97 1.77 20.38
CA LEU A 136 -0.03 1.38 19.32
C LEU A 136 1.17 0.64 19.90
N GLU A 137 1.77 1.17 20.97
CA GLU A 137 2.89 0.54 21.64
C GLU A 137 2.53 -0.85 22.21
N ALA A 138 1.33 -1.03 22.73
CA ALA A 138 0.86 -2.33 23.22
C ALA A 138 0.66 -3.33 22.06
N GLU A 139 0.09 -2.90 20.94
CA GLU A 139 -0.10 -3.73 19.74
C GLU A 139 1.23 -4.18 19.13
N LEU A 140 2.19 -3.25 18.98
CA LEU A 140 3.51 -3.57 18.43
C LEU A 140 4.28 -4.55 19.31
N ARG A 141 4.27 -4.35 20.65
CA ARG A 141 4.85 -5.34 21.58
C ARG A 141 4.17 -6.69 21.49
N GLY A 142 2.84 -6.70 21.34
CA GLY A 142 2.06 -7.92 21.16
C GLY A 142 2.46 -8.68 19.90
N ALA A 143 2.59 -7.97 18.77
CA ALA A 143 3.03 -8.55 17.50
C ALA A 143 4.46 -9.10 17.58
N GLU A 144 5.38 -8.33 18.15
CA GLU A 144 6.78 -8.76 18.34
C GLU A 144 6.87 -10.02 19.20
N ALA A 145 6.13 -10.09 20.32
CA ALA A 145 6.10 -11.26 21.19
C ALA A 145 5.55 -12.53 20.48
N HIS A 146 4.77 -12.37 19.41
CA HIS A 146 4.27 -13.47 18.59
C HIS A 146 5.06 -13.66 17.29
N GLY A 147 6.16 -12.92 17.08
CA GLY A 147 6.96 -12.98 15.86
C GLY A 147 6.20 -12.60 14.59
N ARG A 148 5.24 -11.67 14.69
CA ARG A 148 4.40 -11.23 13.56
C ARG A 148 4.89 -9.89 13.03
N ASP A 149 4.95 -9.79 11.71
CA ASP A 149 5.10 -8.51 11.04
C ASP A 149 3.85 -7.65 11.19
N CYS A 150 4.05 -6.34 11.18
CA CYS A 150 3.01 -5.33 11.25
C CYS A 150 2.95 -4.49 9.97
N VAL A 151 1.72 -4.13 9.59
CA VAL A 151 1.45 -3.05 8.63
C VAL A 151 0.63 -1.99 9.34
N LEU A 152 1.09 -0.75 9.25
CA LEU A 152 0.43 0.41 9.84
C LEU A 152 -0.28 1.18 8.75
N PHE A 153 -1.53 1.55 9.00
CA PHE A 153 -2.36 2.36 8.11
C PHE A 153 -2.65 3.67 8.82
N MET A 154 -2.13 4.76 8.27
CA MET A 154 -2.22 6.10 8.85
C MET A 154 -2.18 7.14 7.72
N HIS A 155 -2.74 8.33 7.90
CA HIS A 155 -2.97 9.23 6.77
C HIS A 155 -1.70 9.89 6.21
N SER A 156 -0.74 10.22 7.07
CA SER A 156 0.49 10.95 6.69
C SER A 156 1.74 10.36 7.37
N TYR A 157 2.93 10.93 7.13
CA TYR A 157 4.13 10.46 7.79
C TYR A 157 4.08 10.72 9.30
N PRO A 158 4.73 9.89 10.15
CA PRO A 158 4.89 10.20 11.58
C PRO A 158 5.48 11.59 11.85
N ALA A 159 6.36 12.07 10.99
CA ALA A 159 6.97 13.40 11.08
C ALA A 159 5.97 14.55 10.85
N ASP A 160 4.82 14.29 10.23
CA ASP A 160 3.76 15.28 9.98
C ASP A 160 2.86 15.49 11.20
N LEU A 161 3.02 14.70 12.26
CA LEU A 161 2.35 14.92 13.53
C LEU A 161 2.75 16.30 14.11
N THR A 162 1.75 17.09 14.47
CA THR A 162 1.93 18.49 14.89
C THR A 162 2.71 18.61 16.21
N ASP A 163 2.52 17.67 17.14
CA ASP A 163 3.32 17.61 18.36
C ASP A 163 4.64 16.88 18.10
N ALA A 164 5.77 17.58 18.22
CA ALA A 164 7.10 17.02 17.96
C ALA A 164 7.46 15.83 18.87
N GLY A 165 6.89 15.78 20.09
CA GLY A 165 7.07 14.67 21.01
C GLY A 165 6.31 13.42 20.54
N GLU A 166 5.06 13.59 20.10
CA GLU A 166 4.29 12.54 19.45
C GLU A 166 4.99 12.04 18.17
N ALA A 167 5.39 12.95 17.28
CA ALA A 167 6.10 12.64 16.03
C ALA A 167 7.33 11.76 16.29
N THR A 168 8.21 12.21 17.20
CA THR A 168 9.43 11.49 17.57
C THR A 168 9.11 10.11 18.17
N ARG A 169 8.10 10.03 19.05
CA ARG A 169 7.74 8.78 19.72
C ARG A 169 7.16 7.76 18.74
N VAL A 170 6.29 8.19 17.84
CA VAL A 170 5.65 7.32 16.84
C VAL A 170 6.69 6.83 15.83
N ALA A 171 7.55 7.72 15.33
CA ALA A 171 8.64 7.34 14.44
C ALA A 171 9.57 6.30 15.07
N ASP A 172 9.93 6.46 16.35
CA ASP A 172 10.75 5.48 17.08
C ASP A 172 10.06 4.12 17.26
N LEU A 173 8.75 4.13 17.59
CA LEU A 173 7.95 2.91 17.70
C LEU A 173 7.87 2.15 16.38
N VAL A 174 7.65 2.86 15.27
CA VAL A 174 7.59 2.27 13.92
C VAL A 174 8.94 1.71 13.52
N HIS A 175 10.01 2.50 13.62
CA HIS A 175 11.34 2.12 13.15
C HIS A 175 11.96 0.93 13.92
N ARG A 176 11.71 0.87 15.24
CA ARG A 176 12.22 -0.21 16.10
C ARG A 176 11.31 -1.42 16.17
N GLY A 177 10.03 -1.23 15.92
CA GLY A 177 9.01 -2.28 16.04
C GLY A 177 9.03 -3.26 14.86
N PRO A 178 8.09 -4.22 14.85
CA PRO A 178 7.93 -5.19 13.77
C PRO A 178 7.21 -4.61 12.54
N VAL A 179 7.17 -3.28 12.37
CA VAL A 179 6.47 -2.64 11.24
C VAL A 179 7.31 -2.79 9.99
N ARG A 180 6.72 -3.33 8.92
CA ARG A 180 7.37 -3.48 7.61
C ARG A 180 6.93 -2.40 6.62
N LEU A 181 5.69 -1.98 6.77
CA LEU A 181 5.02 -1.07 5.86
C LEU A 181 4.13 -0.11 6.64
N VAL A 182 4.23 1.18 6.29
CA VAL A 182 3.26 2.21 6.62
C VAL A 182 2.59 2.65 5.32
N GLU A 183 1.29 2.40 5.16
CA GLU A 183 0.49 2.88 4.02
C GLU A 183 -0.22 4.19 4.37
N MET A 184 -0.10 5.17 3.48
CA MET A 184 -0.46 6.57 3.70
C MET A 184 -1.21 7.21 2.53
N GLY A 185 -1.98 8.26 2.82
CA GLY A 185 -2.58 9.14 1.81
C GLY A 185 -1.81 10.46 1.76
N HIS A 186 -2.57 11.56 1.80
CA HIS A 186 -2.16 12.95 2.04
C HIS A 186 -1.24 13.59 0.98
N THR A 187 -0.26 12.85 0.47
CA THR A 187 0.75 13.40 -0.43
C THR A 187 0.18 13.72 -1.82
N HIS A 188 -0.87 13.02 -2.24
CA HIS A 188 -1.40 12.98 -3.61
C HIS A 188 -0.44 12.40 -4.66
N TYR A 189 0.71 11.85 -4.23
CA TYR A 189 1.72 11.27 -5.09
C TYR A 189 1.85 9.77 -4.84
N ASN A 190 2.32 9.06 -5.87
CA ASN A 190 2.89 7.74 -5.63
C ASN A 190 4.28 7.95 -5.03
N GLU A 191 4.45 7.62 -3.76
CA GLU A 191 5.69 7.81 -3.04
C GLU A 191 6.09 6.53 -2.32
N LEU A 192 7.38 6.22 -2.35
CA LEU A 192 7.96 5.12 -1.59
C LEU A 192 9.18 5.67 -0.86
N SER A 193 9.31 5.39 0.43
CA SER A 193 10.48 5.71 1.26
C SER A 193 10.93 4.46 1.99
N ASN A 194 12.24 4.27 2.17
CA ASN A 194 12.81 3.12 2.88
C ASN A 194 13.84 3.58 3.91
N ASP A 195 13.46 3.59 5.19
CA ASP A 195 14.35 3.99 6.29
C ASP A 195 15.34 2.89 6.71
N GLY A 196 15.37 1.77 5.98
CA GLY A 196 16.19 0.59 6.27
C GLY A 196 15.52 -0.42 7.20
N ARG A 197 14.34 -0.09 7.75
CA ARG A 197 13.54 -0.98 8.62
C ARG A 197 12.09 -1.07 8.16
N THR A 198 11.54 0.04 7.69
CA THR A 198 10.14 0.23 7.32
C THR A 198 10.03 0.93 5.97
N ILE A 199 9.12 0.45 5.12
CA ILE A 199 8.72 1.11 3.89
C ILE A 199 7.56 2.02 4.25
N TYR A 200 7.61 3.26 3.78
CA TYR A 200 6.46 4.16 3.80
C TYR A 200 5.98 4.28 2.37
N ALA A 201 4.70 4.07 2.14
CA ALA A 201 4.09 4.09 0.83
C ALA A 201 2.90 5.04 0.82
N ALA A 202 2.82 5.90 -0.19
CA ALA A 202 1.64 6.69 -0.48
C ALA A 202 1.13 6.35 -1.87
N CYS A 203 -0.19 6.24 -2.00
CA CYS A 203 -0.85 6.13 -3.29
C CYS A 203 -1.30 7.53 -3.73
N ARG A 204 -1.10 7.82 -5.02
CA ARG A 204 -1.63 9.01 -5.66
C ARG A 204 -3.14 9.13 -5.43
N SER A 205 -3.56 10.37 -5.22
CA SER A 205 -4.96 10.75 -5.04
C SER A 205 -5.84 10.29 -6.20
N THR A 206 -7.09 9.94 -5.92
CA THR A 206 -8.16 9.77 -6.91
C THR A 206 -8.84 11.11 -7.20
N GLY A 207 -9.00 11.94 -6.16
CA GLY A 207 -9.77 13.18 -6.21
C GLY A 207 -9.01 14.42 -6.63
N GLN A 208 -7.74 14.49 -6.27
CA GLN A 208 -6.86 15.63 -6.46
C GLN A 208 -5.54 15.17 -7.07
N ILE A 209 -5.62 14.55 -8.25
CA ILE A 209 -4.46 14.03 -8.97
C ILE A 209 -3.50 15.18 -9.33
N GLU A 210 -2.28 15.13 -8.78
CA GLU A 210 -1.23 16.12 -9.07
C GLU A 210 -0.24 15.66 -10.16
N GLU A 211 -0.15 14.35 -10.45
CA GLU A 211 0.65 13.81 -11.54
C GLU A 211 0.08 12.49 -12.09
N GLY A 212 0.24 12.24 -13.40
CA GLY A 212 -0.13 10.96 -14.03
C GLY A 212 -1.64 10.65 -14.06
N PRO A 213 -2.03 9.46 -14.54
CA PRO A 213 -3.44 9.06 -14.62
C PRO A 213 -3.98 8.49 -13.31
N VAL A 214 -5.31 8.40 -13.22
CA VAL A 214 -6.03 7.77 -12.11
C VAL A 214 -5.78 6.26 -12.06
N GLY A 215 -5.83 5.68 -10.86
CA GLY A 215 -5.57 4.28 -10.61
C GLY A 215 -5.55 3.97 -9.12
N TYR A 216 -4.92 2.85 -8.77
CA TYR A 216 -4.75 2.43 -7.38
C TYR A 216 -3.46 1.62 -7.25
N ALA A 217 -2.94 1.51 -6.03
CA ALA A 217 -1.80 0.67 -5.75
C ALA A 217 -2.23 -0.73 -5.33
N VAL A 218 -1.41 -1.72 -5.64
CA VAL A 218 -1.47 -3.05 -5.04
C VAL A 218 -0.20 -3.23 -4.21
N ALA A 219 -0.39 -3.53 -2.94
CA ALA A 219 0.68 -3.75 -1.98
C ALA A 219 0.60 -5.17 -1.43
N ALA A 220 1.76 -5.73 -1.11
CA ALA A 220 1.86 -7.04 -0.51
C ALA A 220 2.96 -7.11 0.56
N VAL A 221 2.71 -7.93 1.58
CA VAL A 221 3.71 -8.34 2.57
C VAL A 221 3.82 -9.87 2.57
N ASP A 222 4.97 -10.36 2.14
CA ASP A 222 5.30 -11.79 2.01
C ASP A 222 6.55 -12.10 2.84
N ARG A 223 6.34 -12.67 4.04
CA ARG A 223 7.44 -13.07 4.94
C ARG A 223 8.45 -11.93 5.19
N GLY A 224 7.94 -10.74 5.48
CA GLY A 224 8.73 -9.52 5.72
C GLY A 224 9.10 -8.74 4.46
N VAL A 225 8.98 -9.30 3.26
CA VAL A 225 9.21 -8.59 2.00
C VAL A 225 8.00 -7.72 1.68
N VAL A 226 8.25 -6.42 1.46
CA VAL A 226 7.26 -5.46 0.98
C VAL A 226 7.36 -5.32 -0.53
N SER A 227 6.23 -5.47 -1.20
CA SER A 227 6.07 -5.20 -2.63
C SER A 227 4.95 -4.22 -2.86
N TRP A 228 5.14 -3.30 -3.80
CA TRP A 228 4.19 -2.24 -4.09
C TRP A 228 4.26 -1.89 -5.57
N ARG A 229 3.12 -1.74 -6.25
CA ARG A 229 3.06 -1.29 -7.64
C ARG A 229 1.73 -0.60 -7.92
N PHE A 230 1.79 0.54 -8.61
CA PHE A 230 0.61 1.26 -9.06
C PHE A 230 0.04 0.66 -10.35
N ARG A 231 -1.28 0.53 -10.41
CA ARG A 231 -2.04 0.11 -11.59
C ARG A 231 -2.89 1.29 -12.06
N GLU A 232 -2.63 1.78 -13.26
CA GLU A 232 -3.49 2.78 -13.89
C GLU A 232 -4.84 2.16 -14.23
N LEU A 233 -5.94 2.92 -14.11
CA LEU A 233 -7.29 2.39 -14.29
C LEU A 233 -7.47 1.75 -15.69
N GLY A 234 -6.91 2.40 -16.72
CA GLY A 234 -6.96 1.95 -18.12
C GLY A 234 -5.98 0.84 -18.50
N GLN A 235 -5.11 0.38 -17.57
CA GLN A 235 -4.20 -0.73 -17.86
C GLN A 235 -4.99 -2.04 -18.06
N PRO A 236 -4.65 -2.87 -19.07
CA PRO A 236 -5.30 -4.17 -19.24
C PRO A 236 -4.90 -5.16 -18.13
N TRP A 237 -5.70 -6.21 -17.98
CA TRP A 237 -5.35 -7.38 -17.18
C TRP A 237 -4.49 -8.37 -18.00
N PRO A 238 -3.75 -9.29 -17.38
CA PRO A 238 -3.55 -9.45 -15.92
C PRO A 238 -2.67 -8.35 -15.30
N PHE A 239 -2.49 -8.38 -13.98
CA PHE A 239 -1.53 -7.55 -13.25
C PHE A 239 -0.63 -8.45 -12.41
N VAL A 240 0.67 -8.37 -12.64
CA VAL A 240 1.68 -9.15 -11.93
C VAL A 240 2.32 -8.29 -10.83
N LEU A 241 2.49 -8.88 -9.65
CA LEU A 241 3.27 -8.32 -8.55
C LEU A 241 4.22 -9.38 -8.01
N ILE A 242 5.52 -9.18 -8.16
CA ILE A 242 6.53 -10.04 -7.52
C ILE A 242 6.51 -9.76 -6.02
N THR A 243 6.27 -10.79 -5.20
CA THR A 243 6.21 -10.69 -3.73
C THR A 243 7.47 -11.19 -3.04
N ALA A 244 8.25 -12.03 -3.71
CA ALA A 244 9.60 -12.40 -3.28
C ALA A 244 10.45 -12.85 -4.48
N PRO A 245 11.77 -12.59 -4.48
CA PRO A 245 12.54 -11.81 -3.51
C PRO A 245 12.22 -10.30 -3.57
N ALA A 246 12.66 -9.56 -2.55
CA ALA A 246 12.51 -8.10 -2.50
C ALA A 246 13.31 -7.41 -3.62
N ASP A 247 12.76 -6.33 -4.19
CA ASP A 247 13.61 -5.36 -4.91
C ASP A 247 14.60 -4.73 -3.92
N GLY A 248 15.85 -4.53 -4.35
CA GLY A 248 16.89 -3.98 -3.49
C GLY A 248 16.49 -2.64 -2.85
N ARG A 249 15.77 -1.78 -3.59
CA ARG A 249 15.30 -0.48 -3.05
C ARG A 249 14.36 -0.62 -1.86
N LEU A 250 13.67 -1.76 -1.75
CA LEU A 250 12.70 -2.06 -0.68
C LEU A 250 13.23 -3.11 0.32
N ALA A 251 14.48 -3.57 0.18
CA ALA A 251 15.07 -4.51 1.12
C ALA A 251 15.33 -3.84 2.49
N GLN A 252 14.95 -4.53 3.57
CA GLN A 252 15.02 -4.05 4.96
C GLN A 252 15.76 -5.01 5.90
N SER A 253 16.09 -6.21 5.41
CA SER A 253 16.76 -7.26 6.17
C SER A 253 17.77 -7.97 5.30
N GLU A 254 18.82 -8.51 5.92
CA GLU A 254 19.79 -9.38 5.28
C GLU A 254 19.12 -10.65 4.73
N ASP A 255 18.03 -11.09 5.36
CA ASP A 255 17.24 -12.24 4.92
C ASP A 255 16.49 -12.00 3.60
N HIS A 256 16.38 -10.75 3.14
CA HIS A 256 15.77 -10.42 1.85
C HIS A 256 16.76 -10.61 0.69
N ARG A 257 18.04 -10.91 0.98
CA ARG A 257 19.05 -11.08 -0.06
C ARG A 257 18.92 -12.41 -0.77
N VAL A 258 19.07 -12.37 -2.09
CA VAL A 258 19.10 -13.56 -2.92
C VAL A 258 20.44 -14.29 -2.80
N ALA A 259 20.40 -15.58 -2.47
CA ALA A 259 21.57 -16.45 -2.41
C ALA A 259 21.17 -17.93 -2.44
N GLY A 260 21.89 -18.74 -3.23
CA GLY A 260 21.63 -20.18 -3.32
C GLY A 260 20.19 -20.49 -3.74
N GLU A 261 19.60 -21.53 -3.18
CA GLU A 261 18.19 -21.86 -3.41
C GLU A 261 17.29 -20.71 -2.92
N THR A 262 16.63 -20.06 -3.86
CA THR A 262 15.76 -18.91 -3.67
C THR A 262 14.37 -19.24 -4.21
N GLU A 263 13.34 -18.93 -3.43
CA GLU A 263 11.96 -19.03 -3.88
C GLU A 263 11.52 -17.71 -4.50
N ILE A 264 11.11 -17.77 -5.77
CA ILE A 264 10.45 -16.69 -6.47
C ILE A 264 8.95 -16.82 -6.22
N ARG A 265 8.29 -15.73 -5.83
CA ARG A 265 6.85 -15.66 -5.56
C ARG A 265 6.24 -14.45 -6.24
N ALA A 266 5.05 -14.62 -6.77
CA ALA A 266 4.29 -13.54 -7.39
C ALA A 266 2.79 -13.74 -7.18
N VAL A 267 2.06 -12.62 -7.16
CA VAL A 267 0.60 -12.59 -7.23
C VAL A 267 0.21 -12.08 -8.60
N VAL A 268 -0.75 -12.74 -9.24
CA VAL A 268 -1.27 -12.38 -10.57
C VAL A 268 -2.77 -12.12 -10.46
N LEU A 269 -3.15 -10.85 -10.50
CA LEU A 269 -4.55 -10.42 -10.43
C LEU A 269 -5.16 -10.30 -11.82
N GLY A 270 -6.47 -10.51 -11.94
CA GLY A 270 -7.22 -10.31 -13.18
C GLY A 270 -8.52 -11.12 -13.22
N HIS A 271 -9.48 -10.68 -14.05
CA HIS A 271 -10.78 -11.34 -14.19
C HIS A 271 -10.67 -12.74 -14.85
N ASP A 272 -9.80 -12.86 -15.85
CA ASP A 272 -9.67 -14.09 -16.61
C ASP A 272 -8.77 -15.10 -15.91
N ARG A 273 -8.95 -16.37 -16.28
CA ARG A 273 -8.03 -17.44 -15.91
C ARG A 273 -6.65 -17.14 -16.48
N ILE A 274 -5.62 -17.29 -15.64
CA ILE A 274 -4.23 -17.20 -16.05
C ILE A 274 -3.83 -18.47 -16.80
N ALA A 275 -3.41 -18.32 -18.05
CA ALA A 275 -3.00 -19.41 -18.94
C ALA A 275 -1.55 -19.85 -18.68
N ALA A 276 -0.67 -18.90 -18.39
CA ALA A 276 0.73 -19.16 -18.05
C ALA A 276 1.27 -18.04 -17.14
N CYS A 277 2.13 -18.43 -16.20
CA CYS A 277 2.97 -17.51 -15.44
C CYS A 277 4.40 -18.05 -15.48
N GLU A 278 5.35 -17.19 -15.83
CA GLU A 278 6.74 -17.56 -16.08
C GLU A 278 7.67 -16.53 -15.47
N TYR A 279 8.86 -16.97 -15.07
CA TYR A 279 9.93 -16.11 -14.59
C TYR A 279 11.15 -16.18 -15.50
N ARG A 280 11.98 -15.15 -15.47
CA ARG A 280 13.28 -15.08 -16.11
C ARG A 280 14.26 -14.31 -15.24
N ILE A 281 15.49 -14.82 -15.14
CA ILE A 281 16.61 -14.10 -14.52
C ILE A 281 17.52 -13.58 -15.63
N ASP A 282 17.79 -12.28 -15.61
CA ASP A 282 18.56 -11.53 -16.62
C ASP A 282 18.12 -11.89 -18.06
N ASP A 283 19.07 -12.33 -18.90
CA ASP A 283 18.84 -12.74 -20.28
C ASP A 283 18.60 -14.26 -20.43
N GLY A 284 18.29 -14.95 -19.33
CA GLY A 284 17.98 -16.37 -19.32
C GLY A 284 16.68 -16.74 -20.05
N PRO A 285 16.37 -18.04 -20.18
CA PRO A 285 15.09 -18.47 -20.72
C PRO A 285 13.94 -18.21 -19.73
N TRP A 286 12.75 -17.95 -20.27
CA TRP A 286 11.52 -18.00 -19.49
C TRP A 286 11.26 -19.42 -18.99
N SER A 287 10.97 -19.54 -17.70
CA SER A 287 10.73 -20.80 -17.01
C SER A 287 9.37 -20.75 -16.30
N PRO A 288 8.58 -21.83 -16.31
CA PRO A 288 7.24 -21.81 -15.75
C PRO A 288 7.25 -21.68 -14.23
N MET A 289 6.30 -20.92 -13.70
CA MET A 289 5.94 -20.89 -12.28
C MET A 289 4.75 -21.81 -12.02
N ARG A 290 4.60 -22.26 -10.77
CA ARG A 290 3.54 -23.17 -10.33
C ARG A 290 2.54 -22.42 -9.46
N SER A 291 1.27 -22.80 -9.55
CA SER A 291 0.20 -22.38 -8.64
C SER A 291 -0.69 -23.58 -8.33
N ASP A 292 -1.43 -23.51 -7.22
CA ASP A 292 -2.55 -24.42 -7.00
C ASP A 292 -3.71 -24.09 -7.95
N GLU A 293 -4.67 -25.01 -8.10
CA GLU A 293 -5.81 -24.80 -9.00
C GLU A 293 -6.66 -23.59 -8.55
N ASN A 294 -6.83 -22.63 -9.46
CA ASN A 294 -7.55 -21.36 -9.25
C ASN A 294 -6.93 -20.40 -8.20
N ASP A 295 -5.70 -20.64 -7.75
CA ASP A 295 -4.97 -19.65 -6.95
C ASP A 295 -4.36 -18.56 -7.85
N ARG A 296 -4.23 -17.35 -7.31
CA ARG A 296 -3.55 -16.21 -7.93
C ARG A 296 -2.09 -16.10 -7.48
N ARG A 297 -1.62 -17.00 -6.61
CA ARG A 297 -0.25 -17.06 -6.11
C ARG A 297 0.58 -18.06 -6.91
N TYR A 298 1.70 -17.58 -7.43
CA TYR A 298 2.64 -18.35 -8.22
C TYR A 298 3.97 -18.43 -7.51
N HIS A 299 4.62 -19.59 -7.59
CA HIS A 299 5.96 -19.78 -7.04
C HIS A 299 6.86 -20.63 -7.95
N ALA A 300 8.17 -20.45 -7.80
CA ALA A 300 9.19 -21.29 -8.38
C ALA A 300 10.43 -21.31 -7.47
N TYR A 301 11.19 -22.40 -7.51
CA TYR A 301 12.47 -22.51 -6.82
C TYR A 301 13.59 -22.46 -7.84
N VAL A 302 14.61 -21.65 -7.56
CA VAL A 302 15.77 -21.47 -8.43
C VAL A 302 17.04 -21.47 -7.58
N ASP A 303 18.11 -22.10 -8.06
CA ASP A 303 19.45 -21.84 -7.53
C ASP A 303 19.91 -20.51 -8.12
N TRP A 304 19.89 -19.44 -7.31
CA TRP A 304 20.10 -18.08 -7.77
C TRP A 304 21.47 -17.96 -8.45
N PRO A 305 21.53 -17.58 -9.74
CA PRO A 305 22.79 -17.58 -10.47
C PRO A 305 23.77 -16.57 -9.87
N ALA A 306 25.05 -16.95 -9.83
CA ALA A 306 26.10 -16.05 -9.37
C ALA A 306 26.15 -14.80 -10.27
N GLY A 307 25.92 -13.63 -9.69
CA GLY A 307 25.81 -12.37 -10.44
C GLY A 307 24.44 -12.15 -11.10
N GLY A 308 23.41 -12.91 -10.75
CA GLY A 308 22.04 -12.61 -11.17
C GLY A 308 21.58 -11.25 -10.63
N HIS A 309 21.07 -10.38 -11.51
CA HIS A 309 20.79 -8.98 -11.16
C HIS A 309 19.31 -8.61 -11.27
N ARG A 310 18.59 -9.22 -12.21
CA ARG A 310 17.22 -8.84 -12.55
C ARG A 310 16.33 -10.06 -12.61
N LEU A 311 15.17 -9.99 -11.96
CA LEU A 311 14.12 -10.97 -12.07
C LEU A 311 12.91 -10.32 -12.74
N ALA A 312 12.42 -10.94 -13.81
CA ALA A 312 11.16 -10.61 -14.43
C ALA A 312 10.18 -11.76 -14.24
N VAL A 313 8.93 -11.44 -13.91
CA VAL A 313 7.81 -12.39 -13.92
C VAL A 313 6.75 -11.85 -14.86
N ARG A 314 6.28 -12.68 -15.77
CA ARG A 314 5.19 -12.35 -16.68
C ARG A 314 4.03 -13.32 -16.52
N ALA A 315 2.83 -12.85 -16.80
CA ALA A 315 1.65 -13.69 -16.86
C ALA A 315 0.83 -13.39 -18.11
N HIS A 316 0.26 -14.45 -18.69
CA HIS A 316 -0.69 -14.37 -19.79
C HIS A 316 -2.04 -14.88 -19.31
N ASP A 317 -3.11 -14.14 -19.61
CA ASP A 317 -4.46 -14.64 -19.42
C ASP A 317 -4.91 -15.57 -20.57
N ALA A 318 -6.08 -16.17 -20.43
CA ALA A 318 -6.67 -17.03 -21.46
C ALA A 318 -7.03 -16.28 -22.75
N GLY A 319 -7.19 -14.96 -22.70
CA GLY A 319 -7.41 -14.08 -23.85
C GLY A 319 -6.12 -13.72 -24.61
N GLY A 320 -4.95 -13.99 -24.02
CA GLY A 320 -3.63 -13.68 -24.57
C GLY A 320 -3.10 -12.31 -24.17
N ALA A 321 -3.81 -11.55 -23.33
CA ALA A 321 -3.26 -10.33 -22.74
C ALA A 321 -2.15 -10.68 -21.74
N CYS A 322 -1.27 -9.72 -21.48
CA CYS A 322 -0.04 -9.96 -20.73
C CYS A 322 0.32 -8.75 -19.87
N ASP A 323 0.90 -9.03 -18.71
CA ASP A 323 1.63 -8.06 -17.91
C ASP A 323 2.93 -8.67 -17.39
N GLU A 324 3.90 -7.82 -17.10
CA GLU A 324 5.24 -8.18 -16.62
C GLU A 324 5.60 -7.27 -15.45
N ASP A 325 6.07 -7.88 -14.36
CA ASP A 325 6.68 -7.17 -13.24
C ASP A 325 8.16 -7.54 -13.11
N ILE A 326 8.96 -6.59 -12.65
CA ILE A 326 10.41 -6.66 -12.67
C ILE A 326 10.96 -6.11 -11.36
N VAL A 327 11.85 -6.87 -10.74
CA VAL A 327 12.64 -6.45 -9.58
C VAL A 327 14.13 -6.58 -9.87
N GLU A 328 14.92 -5.77 -9.20
CA GLU A 328 16.37 -5.91 -9.09
C GLU A 328 16.71 -6.38 -7.68
N PRO A 329 16.82 -7.70 -7.42
CA PRO A 329 16.91 -8.19 -6.05
C PRO A 329 18.20 -7.81 -5.34
N ALA A 330 18.12 -7.72 -4.00
CA ALA A 330 19.29 -7.46 -3.17
C ALA A 330 20.31 -8.62 -3.24
N GLY A 331 21.35 -8.49 -4.05
CA GLY A 331 22.46 -9.45 -4.08
C GLY A 331 23.44 -9.30 -2.91
N ALA A 332 24.50 -10.12 -2.90
CA ALA A 332 25.51 -10.13 -1.83
C ALA A 332 26.23 -8.78 -1.61
N SER A 333 26.32 -7.93 -2.64
CA SER A 333 26.95 -6.61 -2.56
C SER A 333 25.98 -5.46 -2.26
N PHE A 334 24.67 -5.76 -2.15
CA PHE A 334 23.66 -4.73 -1.93
C PHE A 334 23.74 -4.23 -0.48
N ALA A 335 23.83 -2.91 -0.29
CA ALA A 335 23.81 -2.31 1.04
C ALA A 335 22.37 -1.96 1.41
N LEU A 336 21.90 -2.45 2.56
CA LEU A 336 20.61 -2.03 3.10
C LEU A 336 20.61 -0.52 3.36
N ALA A 337 19.44 0.10 3.21
CA ALA A 337 19.29 1.52 3.49
C ALA A 337 19.63 1.83 4.95
N THR A 338 20.21 3.01 5.18
CA THR A 338 20.43 3.55 6.52
C THR A 338 19.65 4.86 6.58
N SER A 339 18.73 4.96 7.54
CA SER A 339 17.84 6.11 7.63
C SER A 339 18.60 7.43 7.73
N LYS A 340 18.10 8.44 7.00
CA LYS A 340 18.46 9.85 7.11
C LYS A 340 17.47 10.64 7.96
N GLY A 341 16.28 10.09 8.20
CA GLY A 341 15.23 10.65 9.05
C GLY A 341 14.09 9.66 9.21
N ILE A 342 14.01 8.99 10.37
CA ILE A 342 12.98 7.98 10.63
C ILE A 342 11.58 8.61 10.65
N GLY A 343 10.60 7.90 10.08
CA GLY A 343 9.22 8.36 10.06
C GLY A 343 8.96 9.59 9.18
N SER A 344 9.84 9.90 8.23
CA SER A 344 9.66 11.02 7.29
C SER A 344 10.01 10.61 5.85
N ASP A 345 9.85 11.55 4.92
CA ASP A 345 10.23 11.45 3.52
C ASP A 345 11.75 11.61 3.27
N ALA A 346 12.59 11.70 4.31
CA ALA A 346 14.03 11.92 4.16
C ALA A 346 14.75 10.77 3.41
N ASP A 347 14.13 9.59 3.43
CA ASP A 347 14.57 8.37 2.76
C ASP A 347 13.70 8.02 1.53
N ALA A 348 12.98 9.00 0.98
CA ALA A 348 12.19 8.85 -0.24
C ALA A 348 13.04 8.34 -1.40
N LEU A 349 12.51 7.35 -2.10
CA LEU A 349 13.04 6.85 -3.34
C LEU A 349 12.79 7.88 -4.45
N GLY A 350 13.71 7.95 -5.40
CA GLY A 350 13.53 8.75 -6.60
C GLY A 350 12.50 8.13 -7.57
N PRO A 351 12.32 8.73 -8.75
CA PRO A 351 11.44 8.21 -9.79
C PRO A 351 11.66 6.72 -10.06
N TRP A 352 10.57 5.97 -10.08
CA TRP A 352 10.53 4.56 -10.46
C TRP A 352 9.27 4.28 -11.31
N PRO A 353 9.31 4.66 -12.61
CA PRO A 353 8.15 4.59 -13.49
C PRO A 353 7.52 3.20 -13.60
N ASP A 354 8.31 2.13 -13.54
CA ASP A 354 7.80 0.74 -13.60
C ASP A 354 6.89 0.38 -12.40
N ARG A 355 7.00 1.11 -11.29
CA ARG A 355 6.09 1.02 -10.14
C ARG A 355 5.03 2.11 -10.12
N GLY A 356 5.04 3.02 -11.10
CA GLY A 356 4.16 4.19 -11.17
C GLY A 356 4.59 5.36 -10.27
N VAL A 357 5.80 5.33 -9.71
CA VAL A 357 6.39 6.47 -8.98
C VAL A 357 7.01 7.43 -10.02
N LEU A 358 6.31 8.52 -10.37
CA LEU A 358 6.78 9.43 -11.42
C LEU A 358 7.85 10.40 -10.90
N GLY A 359 7.73 10.82 -9.63
CA GLY A 359 8.69 11.68 -8.95
C GLY A 359 8.78 13.08 -9.54
N THR A 360 7.73 13.56 -10.22
CA THR A 360 7.69 14.94 -10.72
C THR A 360 7.36 15.91 -9.60
N GLN A 361 6.43 15.52 -8.71
CA GLN A 361 6.07 16.25 -7.49
C GLN A 361 5.75 17.74 -7.71
N LEU A 362 5.23 18.12 -8.88
CA LEU A 362 5.16 19.54 -9.31
C LEU A 362 3.98 20.34 -8.72
N GLY A 363 3.02 19.67 -8.11
CA GLY A 363 1.79 20.27 -7.60
C GLY A 363 1.90 20.88 -6.19
N PRO A 364 0.78 21.43 -5.69
CA PRO A 364 0.75 22.25 -4.49
C PRO A 364 1.18 21.53 -3.22
N ASN A 365 0.90 20.23 -3.07
CA ASN A 365 1.27 19.51 -1.85
C ASN A 365 2.79 19.44 -1.63
N ARG A 366 3.58 19.39 -2.70
CA ARG A 366 5.04 19.35 -2.62
C ARG A 366 5.72 20.70 -2.84
N ASN A 367 5.13 21.56 -3.68
CA ASN A 367 5.78 22.80 -4.12
C ASN A 367 5.01 24.10 -3.78
N GLY A 368 3.88 24.02 -3.08
CA GLY A 368 3.09 25.19 -2.68
C GLY A 368 2.58 26.03 -3.85
N ARG A 369 2.49 25.45 -5.06
CA ARG A 369 2.00 26.11 -6.27
C ARG A 369 0.74 25.42 -6.75
N HIS A 370 -0.39 26.10 -6.61
CA HIS A 370 -1.58 25.79 -7.39
C HIS A 370 -1.28 26.11 -8.86
N TRP A 371 -1.53 25.18 -9.77
CA TRP A 371 -1.41 25.40 -11.21
C TRP A 371 -2.61 26.16 -11.76
#